data_AF-A0A401BY70-F1
#
_entry.id   AF-A0A401BY70-F1
#
_cell.length_a   1.000
_cell.length_b   1.000
_cell.length_c   1.000
_cell.angle_alpha   90.00
_cell.angle_beta   90.00
_cell.angle_gamma   90.00
#
_symmetry.space_group_name_H-M   'P 1'
#
loop_
_entity.id
_entity.type
_entity.pdbx_description
1 polymer ?
#
loop_
_entity_poly.entity_id
_entity_poly.type
_entity_poly.pdbx_seq_one_letter_code
_entity_poly.pdbx_strand_id
1 'polypeptide(L)'
;MNGIWYENTHTRIPNFETTTHQKQKLGYAYETTSHFVHLYGRDVGFNVISVGLTVIEQRSGTLNDWVQRVFGAQNISPLDNEVGHVTKGVWRPSLYYVNDTETALGIDKFEKRATEQALRVLIEKLDDIFLYVEPSTHGLISYSHKCRELLILACTEVENQWVSIISDTNLSRSSGRYSTNDYVKLLDKCFLSEYKIQYLNYDGLRNFKPFDGWNANNPTNSLPWYEAYNKTKHDRSGAFHFSTLENVMDAVAACVVMYCVKYGPFSLLEANTSLSTIVNQNFLISLDNSNPASYYIPEIELPTNTRSDLFLYDCYRASHNKKWITDSLVL
;
A
#
# COMPACT_ATOMS: atom_id res chain seq x y z
N MET A 1 -5.03 -2.92 22.01
CA MET A 1 -4.08 -2.04 22.76
C MET A 1 -3.79 -0.82 21.90
N ASN A 2 -3.91 0.40 22.43
CA ASN A 2 -3.71 1.61 21.63
C ASN A 2 -2.24 2.07 21.71
N GLY A 3 -1.62 2.30 20.55
CA GLY A 3 -0.28 2.88 20.45
C GLY A 3 -0.31 4.32 19.95
N ILE A 4 0.88 4.88 19.79
CA ILE A 4 1.12 6.22 19.25
C ILE A 4 2.09 6.16 18.07
N TRP A 5 2.03 7.15 17.20
CA TRP A 5 3.05 7.46 16.22
C TRP A 5 3.57 8.89 16.41
N TYR A 6 4.78 9.15 15.91
CA TYR A 6 5.45 10.45 16.02
C TYR A 6 6.62 10.56 15.05
N GLU A 7 7.22 11.75 14.98
CA GLU A 7 8.46 12.01 14.26
C GLU A 7 9.66 11.95 15.20
N ASN A 8 10.69 11.20 14.81
CA ASN A 8 11.97 11.09 15.53
C ASN A 8 12.86 12.28 15.18
N THR A 9 13.38 12.97 16.19
CA THR A 9 14.36 14.07 15.98
C THR A 9 15.77 13.73 16.47
N HIS A 10 15.92 12.66 17.25
CA HIS A 10 17.23 12.10 17.62
C HIS A 10 17.12 10.62 17.98
N THR A 11 18.26 9.95 18.19
CA THR A 11 18.31 8.58 18.74
C THR A 11 19.31 8.53 19.89
N ARG A 12 18.85 8.26 21.12
CA ARG A 12 19.69 8.19 22.33
C ARG A 12 19.67 6.79 22.96
N ILE A 13 20.19 5.81 22.23
CA ILE A 13 20.32 4.43 22.69
C ILE A 13 21.81 4.16 23.01
N PRO A 14 22.16 3.57 24.17
CA PRO A 14 23.55 3.28 24.52
C PRO A 14 24.24 2.39 23.46
N ASN A 15 25.48 2.76 23.09
CA ASN A 15 26.32 2.00 22.14
C ASN A 15 25.67 1.75 20.77
N PHE A 16 24.78 2.65 20.32
CA PHE A 16 24.11 2.55 19.03
C PHE A 16 24.30 3.83 18.20
N GLU A 17 24.06 3.73 16.89
CA GLU A 17 24.17 4.86 15.97
C GLU A 17 23.17 5.98 16.34
N THR A 18 23.67 7.22 16.43
CA THR A 18 22.87 8.38 16.85
C THR A 18 22.07 9.01 15.72
N THR A 19 22.38 8.67 14.46
CA THR A 19 21.81 9.22 13.22
C THR A 19 20.69 8.38 12.62
N THR A 20 20.27 7.28 13.27
CA THR A 20 19.23 6.38 12.75
C THR A 20 17.92 7.11 12.39
N HIS A 21 17.50 8.08 13.20
CA HIS A 21 16.34 8.95 12.96
C HIS A 21 16.36 9.66 11.60
N GLN A 22 17.52 9.88 10.96
CA GLN A 22 17.60 10.54 9.65
C GLN A 22 17.02 9.67 8.52
N LYS A 23 17.19 8.34 8.61
CA LYS A 23 16.63 7.36 7.66
C LYS A 23 15.33 6.73 8.16
N GLN A 24 15.08 6.82 9.46
CA GLN A 24 13.94 6.25 10.15
C GLN A 24 13.18 7.38 10.86
N LYS A 25 12.60 8.28 10.06
CA LYS A 25 12.00 9.51 10.57
C LYS A 25 10.73 9.29 11.39
N LEU A 26 10.02 8.19 11.15
CA LEU A 26 8.80 7.85 11.89
C LEU A 26 9.12 6.95 13.08
N GLY A 27 8.42 7.16 14.19
CA GLY A 27 8.47 6.32 15.37
C GLY A 27 7.07 5.84 15.74
N TYR A 28 6.99 4.59 16.17
CA TYR A 28 5.77 3.96 16.65
C TYR A 28 6.02 3.38 18.02
N ALA A 29 5.13 3.61 18.98
CA ALA A 29 5.34 3.12 20.32
C ALA A 29 4.06 2.70 21.03
N TYR A 30 4.20 1.78 21.97
CA TYR A 30 3.12 1.32 22.83
C TYR A 30 3.71 0.73 24.13
N GLU A 31 2.82 0.41 25.07
CA GLU A 31 3.21 -0.18 26.36
C GLU A 31 2.76 -1.64 26.42
N THR A 32 3.69 -2.56 26.68
CA THR A 32 3.34 -3.91 27.13
C THR A 32 3.00 -3.89 28.62
N THR A 33 2.75 -5.07 29.23
CA THR A 33 2.58 -5.15 30.68
C THR A 33 3.82 -4.67 31.45
N SER A 34 5.03 -4.86 30.91
CA SER A 34 6.30 -4.62 31.62
C SER A 34 7.23 -3.58 30.98
N HIS A 35 7.19 -3.40 29.67
CA HIS A 35 8.12 -2.54 28.91
C HIS A 35 7.41 -1.57 27.98
N PHE A 36 8.04 -0.42 27.74
CA PHE A 36 7.76 0.40 26.57
C PHE A 36 8.40 -0.22 25.34
N VAL A 37 7.75 -0.07 24.19
CA VAL A 37 8.22 -0.58 22.90
C VAL A 37 8.26 0.57 21.91
N HIS A 38 9.34 0.66 21.14
CA HIS A 38 9.47 1.55 20.00
C HIS A 38 9.89 0.76 18.76
N LEU A 39 9.28 1.10 17.63
CA LEU A 39 9.62 0.61 16.30
C LEU A 39 9.91 1.81 15.40
N TYR A 40 11.03 1.71 14.67
CA TYR A 40 11.42 2.71 13.66
C TYR A 40 10.65 2.52 12.36
N GLY A 41 10.23 3.60 11.72
CA GLY A 41 9.63 3.63 10.39
C GLY A 41 10.31 4.61 9.44
N ARG A 42 10.31 4.28 8.16
CA ARG A 42 10.84 5.14 7.08
C ARG A 42 9.76 6.08 6.54
N ASP A 43 10.18 7.13 5.84
CA ASP A 43 9.33 8.07 5.09
C ASP A 43 9.60 8.04 3.57
N VAL A 44 10.09 6.90 3.07
CA VAL A 44 10.41 6.69 1.66
C VAL A 44 9.86 5.36 1.15
N GLY A 45 9.45 5.33 -0.12
CA GLY A 45 8.91 4.15 -0.78
C GLY A 45 7.59 3.75 -0.14
N PHE A 46 7.57 2.61 0.56
CA PHE A 46 6.40 2.07 1.26
C PHE A 46 6.40 2.32 2.77
N ASN A 47 7.23 3.26 3.24
CA ASN A 47 7.29 3.67 4.65
C ASN A 47 7.46 2.50 5.62
N VAL A 48 8.36 1.58 5.25
CA VAL A 48 8.58 0.31 5.95
C VAL A 48 8.87 0.52 7.42
N ILE A 49 8.13 -0.20 8.28
CA ILE A 49 8.43 -0.33 9.70
C ILE A 49 9.52 -1.38 9.89
N SER A 50 10.62 -0.96 10.49
CA SER A 50 11.85 -1.73 10.69
C SER A 50 11.78 -2.53 11.99
N VAL A 51 11.06 -3.66 11.98
CA VAL A 51 10.92 -4.55 13.16
C VAL A 51 12.26 -5.07 13.70
N GLY A 52 13.29 -5.14 12.86
CA GLY A 52 14.66 -5.46 13.28
C GLY A 52 15.35 -4.38 14.11
N LEU A 53 14.75 -3.19 14.21
CA LEU A 53 15.22 -2.05 15.02
C LEU A 53 14.22 -1.78 16.15
N THR A 54 13.87 -2.81 16.92
CA THR A 54 12.94 -2.68 18.04
C THR A 54 13.69 -2.23 19.27
N VAL A 55 13.18 -1.20 19.95
CA VAL A 55 13.78 -0.66 21.17
C VAL A 55 12.81 -0.87 22.32
N ILE A 56 13.31 -1.39 23.43
CA ILE A 56 12.50 -1.57 24.64
C ILE A 56 13.24 -1.05 25.88
N GLU A 57 12.46 -0.63 26.87
CA GLU A 57 12.92 -0.25 28.21
C GLU A 57 11.81 -0.58 29.21
N GLN A 58 12.15 -1.00 30.43
CA GLN A 58 11.15 -1.27 31.46
C GLN A 58 10.32 0.00 31.73
N ARG A 59 9.00 -0.18 31.89
CA ARG A 59 8.08 0.93 32.12
C ARG A 59 8.45 1.69 33.39
N SER A 60 8.73 2.96 33.23
CA SER A 60 8.93 3.93 34.30
C SER A 60 8.48 5.30 33.82
N GLY A 61 7.48 5.88 34.47
CA GLY A 61 6.81 7.10 33.99
C GLY A 61 5.79 6.82 32.90
N THR A 62 5.64 7.74 31.94
CA THR A 62 4.69 7.63 30.83
C THR A 62 5.36 7.29 29.51
N LEU A 63 4.63 6.68 28.57
CA LEU A 63 5.13 6.42 27.21
C LEU A 63 5.58 7.72 26.51
N ASN A 64 4.83 8.81 26.65
CA ASN A 64 5.15 10.09 25.99
C ASN A 64 6.49 10.66 26.49
N ASP A 65 6.72 10.66 27.79
CA ASP A 65 7.99 11.13 28.36
C ASP A 65 9.16 10.25 27.90
N TRP A 66 8.92 8.93 27.81
CA TRP A 66 9.91 7.97 27.32
C TRP A 66 10.32 8.26 25.88
N VAL A 67 9.34 8.39 24.97
CA VAL A 67 9.63 8.60 23.55
C VAL A 67 10.25 9.97 23.27
N GLN A 68 9.86 10.99 24.02
CA GLN A 68 10.49 12.32 23.95
C GLN A 68 11.95 12.26 24.42
N ARG A 69 12.22 11.58 25.54
CA ARG A 69 13.57 11.45 26.09
C ARG A 69 14.52 10.68 25.18
N VAL A 70 14.06 9.57 24.59
CA VAL A 70 14.93 8.65 23.84
C VAL A 70 15.00 9.03 22.36
N PHE A 71 13.88 9.39 21.74
CA PHE A 71 13.76 9.59 20.29
C PHE A 71 13.49 11.05 19.88
N GLY A 72 13.28 11.93 20.86
CA GLY A 72 12.96 13.33 20.59
C GLY A 72 11.61 13.46 19.89
N ALA A 73 10.65 12.60 20.26
CA ALA A 73 9.35 12.50 19.64
C ALA A 73 8.63 13.86 19.52
N GLN A 74 8.23 14.21 18.30
CA GLN A 74 7.39 15.35 17.98
C GLN A 74 6.11 14.91 17.27
N ASN A 75 5.10 15.78 17.24
CA ASN A 75 3.81 15.51 16.57
C ASN A 75 3.12 14.21 17.04
N ILE A 76 3.28 13.87 18.32
CA ILE A 76 2.74 12.63 18.90
C ILE A 76 1.23 12.56 18.72
N SER A 77 0.77 11.49 18.08
CA SER A 77 -0.63 11.26 17.76
C SER A 77 -1.00 9.78 17.98
N PRO A 78 -2.27 9.47 18.31
CA PRO A 78 -2.71 8.08 18.46
C PRO A 78 -2.69 7.35 17.11
N LEU A 79 -2.57 6.02 17.18
CA LEU A 79 -2.82 5.13 16.04
C LEU A 79 -4.33 4.98 15.79
N ASP A 80 -4.69 4.80 14.52
CA ASP A 80 -6.06 4.51 14.11
C ASP A 80 -6.43 3.04 14.39
N ASN A 81 -5.45 2.14 14.27
CA ASN A 81 -5.61 0.71 14.49
C ASN A 81 -5.02 0.28 15.83
N GLU A 82 -5.60 -0.77 16.42
CA GLU A 82 -5.00 -1.41 17.58
C GLU A 82 -3.67 -2.10 17.22
N VAL A 83 -2.72 -2.06 18.15
CA VAL A 83 -1.46 -2.82 18.02
C VAL A 83 -1.77 -4.30 17.94
N GLY A 84 -1.15 -5.00 16.99
CA GLY A 84 -1.36 -6.41 16.70
C GLY A 84 -2.53 -6.71 15.77
N HIS A 85 -3.28 -5.70 15.33
CA HIS A 85 -4.43 -5.86 14.45
C HIS A 85 -4.13 -5.46 13.01
N VAL A 86 -4.79 -6.14 12.07
CA VAL A 86 -4.79 -5.86 10.64
C VAL A 86 -6.19 -5.93 10.07
N THR A 87 -6.41 -5.31 8.91
CA THR A 87 -7.66 -5.47 8.16
C THR A 87 -7.48 -6.49 7.05
N LYS A 88 -8.36 -7.49 6.98
CA LYS A 88 -8.35 -8.51 5.93
C LYS A 88 -8.37 -7.86 4.55
N GLY A 89 -7.49 -8.32 3.65
CA GLY A 89 -7.43 -7.86 2.25
C GLY A 89 -6.95 -6.42 2.04
N VAL A 90 -6.46 -5.72 3.07
CA VAL A 90 -5.91 -4.36 2.95
C VAL A 90 -4.51 -4.33 3.53
N TRP A 91 -3.50 -4.20 2.67
CA TRP A 91 -2.12 -4.07 3.08
C TRP A 91 -1.83 -2.66 3.60
N ARG A 92 -1.09 -2.59 4.70
CA ARG A 92 -0.46 -1.37 5.23
C ARG A 92 0.97 -1.66 5.68
N PRO A 93 1.82 -0.62 5.83
CA PRO A 93 3.20 -0.79 6.26
C PRO A 93 3.34 -1.58 7.57
N SER A 94 4.50 -2.24 7.71
CA SER A 94 4.86 -3.32 8.66
C SER A 94 4.60 -4.75 8.18
N LEU A 95 3.63 -5.00 7.30
CA LEU A 95 3.49 -6.31 6.66
C LEU A 95 4.55 -6.46 5.56
N TYR A 96 5.76 -6.79 5.97
CA TYR A 96 6.93 -6.92 5.09
C TYR A 96 7.17 -8.38 4.64
N TYR A 97 7.16 -9.31 5.58
CA TYR A 97 7.45 -10.71 5.30
C TYR A 97 6.25 -11.40 4.61
N VAL A 98 6.55 -12.17 3.56
CA VAL A 98 5.54 -12.79 2.70
C VAL A 98 4.59 -13.70 3.48
N ASN A 99 5.11 -14.59 4.33
CA ASN A 99 4.28 -15.54 5.09
C ASN A 99 3.32 -14.83 6.06
N ASP A 100 3.79 -13.77 6.71
CA ASP A 100 2.96 -12.98 7.63
C ASP A 100 1.90 -12.23 6.86
N THR A 101 2.25 -11.63 5.72
CA THR A 101 1.32 -10.92 4.83
C THR A 101 0.22 -11.85 4.31
N GLU A 102 0.60 -13.04 3.83
CA GLU A 102 -0.36 -14.05 3.35
C GLU A 102 -1.36 -14.47 4.42
N THR A 103 -0.87 -14.70 5.64
CA THR A 103 -1.71 -15.12 6.76
C THR A 103 -2.59 -13.97 7.25
N ALA A 104 -1.99 -12.80 7.49
CA ALA A 104 -2.64 -11.64 8.09
C ALA A 104 -3.75 -11.07 7.19
N LEU A 105 -3.52 -11.02 5.87
CA LEU A 105 -4.50 -10.50 4.92
C LEU A 105 -5.48 -11.56 4.41
N GLY A 106 -5.28 -12.84 4.77
CA GLY A 106 -6.13 -13.95 4.32
C GLY A 106 -6.04 -14.20 2.82
N ILE A 107 -4.81 -14.17 2.27
CA ILE A 107 -4.56 -14.23 0.83
C ILE A 107 -4.82 -15.64 0.30
N ASP A 108 -5.70 -15.75 -0.70
CA ASP A 108 -5.81 -16.95 -1.52
C ASP A 108 -4.66 -17.00 -2.54
N LYS A 109 -3.85 -18.06 -2.47
CA LYS A 109 -2.64 -18.20 -3.31
C LYS A 109 -2.97 -18.43 -4.77
N PHE A 110 -4.10 -19.06 -5.08
CA PHE A 110 -4.49 -19.33 -6.46
C PHE A 110 -4.96 -18.04 -7.12
N GLU A 111 -5.81 -17.27 -6.44
CA GLU A 111 -6.27 -15.95 -6.87
C GLU A 111 -5.08 -14.99 -7.05
N LYS A 112 -4.16 -14.93 -6.07
CA LYS A 112 -2.95 -14.10 -6.19
C LYS A 112 -2.16 -14.43 -7.45
N ARG A 113 -1.92 -15.71 -7.73
CA ARG A 113 -1.20 -16.15 -8.95
C ARG A 113 -1.95 -15.79 -10.24
N ALA A 114 -3.28 -15.89 -10.24
CA ALA A 114 -4.10 -15.49 -11.37
C ALA A 114 -3.98 -13.97 -11.61
N THR A 115 -4.01 -13.15 -10.56
CA THR A 115 -3.80 -11.70 -10.66
C THR A 115 -2.37 -11.35 -11.09
N GLU A 116 -1.35 -12.05 -10.60
CA GLU A 116 0.04 -11.89 -11.06
C GLU A 116 0.16 -12.16 -12.58
N GLN A 117 -0.51 -13.21 -13.05
CA GLN A 117 -0.54 -13.56 -14.47
C GLN A 117 -1.26 -12.49 -15.31
N ALA A 118 -2.41 -11.99 -14.85
CA ALA A 118 -3.14 -10.93 -15.52
C ALA A 118 -2.31 -9.64 -15.58
N LEU A 119 -1.74 -9.22 -14.45
CA LEU A 119 -0.90 -8.03 -14.37
C LEU A 119 0.31 -8.11 -15.29
N ARG A 120 0.99 -9.26 -15.35
CA ARG A 120 2.11 -9.47 -16.27
C ARG A 120 1.70 -9.23 -17.72
N VAL A 121 0.57 -9.82 -18.13
CA VAL A 121 0.05 -9.67 -19.51
C VAL A 121 -0.32 -8.22 -19.82
N LEU A 122 -0.88 -7.49 -18.85
CA LEU A 122 -1.22 -6.08 -19.03
C LEU A 122 0.04 -5.21 -19.22
N ILE A 123 1.09 -5.46 -18.44
CA ILE A 123 2.36 -4.71 -18.54
C ILE A 123 3.07 -5.06 -19.86
N GLU A 124 3.14 -6.34 -20.24
CA GLU A 124 3.74 -6.75 -21.53
C GLU A 124 3.01 -6.13 -22.73
N LYS A 125 1.68 -6.02 -22.68
CA LYS A 125 0.89 -5.33 -23.70
C LYS A 125 1.12 -3.82 -23.72
N LEU A 126 1.38 -3.22 -22.56
CA LEU A 126 1.72 -1.80 -22.45
C LEU A 126 3.08 -1.53 -23.09
N ASP A 127 4.07 -2.38 -22.80
CA ASP A 127 5.41 -2.31 -23.39
C ASP A 127 5.37 -2.46 -24.92
N ASP A 128 4.50 -3.32 -25.46
CA ASP A 128 4.29 -3.42 -26.91
C ASP A 128 3.76 -2.10 -27.50
N ILE A 129 2.84 -1.41 -26.83
CA ILE A 129 2.35 -0.09 -27.29
C ILE A 129 3.48 0.95 -27.28
N PHE A 130 4.34 0.91 -26.25
CA PHE A 130 5.47 1.83 -26.13
C PHE A 130 6.49 1.70 -27.27
N LEU A 131 6.56 0.56 -27.97
CA LEU A 131 7.38 0.42 -29.17
C LEU A 131 6.95 1.32 -30.33
N TYR A 132 5.69 1.78 -30.34
CA TYR A 132 5.11 2.56 -31.42
C TYR A 132 4.71 3.98 -31.00
N VAL A 133 4.40 4.18 -29.72
CA VAL A 133 3.96 5.48 -29.17
C VAL A 133 4.80 5.80 -27.95
N GLU A 134 5.66 6.81 -28.09
CA GLU A 134 6.53 7.31 -27.02
C GLU A 134 5.71 7.89 -25.85
N PRO A 135 5.84 7.41 -24.61
CA PRO A 135 5.25 8.00 -23.42
C PRO A 135 5.83 9.40 -23.09
N SER A 136 5.36 10.38 -23.84
CA SER A 136 5.68 11.80 -23.71
C SER A 136 4.38 12.61 -23.63
N THR A 137 4.44 13.90 -23.32
CA THR A 137 3.25 14.78 -23.31
C THR A 137 2.43 14.70 -24.61
N HIS A 138 3.08 14.49 -25.76
CA HIS A 138 2.41 14.32 -27.06
C HIS A 138 1.94 12.87 -27.30
N GLY A 139 2.68 11.87 -26.85
CA GLY A 139 2.25 10.47 -27.01
C GLY A 139 1.10 10.10 -26.09
N LEU A 140 1.00 10.72 -24.91
CA LEU A 140 -0.08 10.50 -23.95
C LEU A 140 -1.47 10.77 -24.54
N ILE A 141 -1.60 11.75 -25.44
CA ILE A 141 -2.88 12.06 -26.11
C ILE A 141 -3.18 11.16 -27.30
N SER A 142 -2.23 10.32 -27.72
CA SER A 142 -2.42 9.40 -28.85
C SER A 142 -3.39 8.29 -28.47
N TYR A 143 -4.33 7.99 -29.35
CA TYR A 143 -5.30 6.92 -29.18
C TYR A 143 -5.22 5.92 -30.33
N SER A 144 -5.48 4.65 -30.05
CA SER A 144 -5.41 3.59 -31.05
C SER A 144 -6.29 2.41 -30.69
N HIS A 145 -6.47 1.48 -31.63
CA HIS A 145 -7.19 0.23 -31.36
C HIS A 145 -6.49 -0.61 -30.30
N LYS A 146 -5.15 -0.55 -30.22
CA LYS A 146 -4.37 -1.21 -29.18
C LYS A 146 -4.53 -0.56 -27.82
N CYS A 147 -4.57 0.77 -27.76
CA CYS A 147 -4.91 1.48 -26.53
C CYS A 147 -6.32 1.12 -26.06
N ARG A 148 -7.31 1.07 -26.96
CA ARG A 148 -8.68 0.67 -26.60
C ARG A 148 -8.76 -0.76 -26.08
N GLU A 149 -8.07 -1.70 -26.74
CA GLU A 149 -7.99 -3.10 -26.31
C GLU A 149 -7.44 -3.17 -24.88
N LEU A 150 -6.30 -2.53 -24.61
CA LEU A 150 -5.66 -2.59 -23.30
C LEU A 150 -6.45 -1.83 -22.22
N LEU A 151 -7.05 -0.69 -22.54
CA LEU A 151 -7.92 0.06 -21.63
C LEU A 151 -9.07 -0.81 -21.13
N ILE A 152 -9.74 -1.53 -22.03
CA ILE A 152 -10.85 -2.42 -21.66
C ILE A 152 -10.37 -3.56 -20.76
N LEU A 153 -9.23 -4.18 -21.08
CA LEU A 153 -8.66 -5.27 -20.29
C LEU A 153 -8.27 -4.81 -18.89
N ALA A 154 -7.54 -3.69 -18.78
CA ALA A 154 -7.09 -3.14 -17.50
C ALA A 154 -8.29 -2.72 -16.63
N CYS A 155 -9.26 -1.97 -17.17
CA CYS A 155 -10.44 -1.57 -16.41
C CYS A 155 -11.28 -2.76 -15.95
N THR A 156 -11.41 -3.80 -16.78
CA THR A 156 -12.11 -5.04 -16.38
C THR A 156 -11.37 -5.75 -15.24
N GLU A 157 -10.04 -5.76 -15.26
CA GLU A 157 -9.25 -6.31 -14.15
C GLU A 157 -9.43 -5.49 -12.87
N VAL A 158 -9.45 -4.16 -12.94
CA VAL A 158 -9.75 -3.31 -11.78
C VAL A 158 -11.15 -3.59 -11.24
N GLU A 159 -12.16 -3.72 -12.10
CA GLU A 159 -13.53 -4.10 -11.69
C GLU A 159 -13.54 -5.45 -10.96
N ASN A 160 -12.82 -6.45 -11.47
CA ASN A 160 -12.71 -7.76 -10.80
C ASN A 160 -12.08 -7.64 -9.42
N GLN A 161 -11.03 -6.83 -9.26
CA GLN A 161 -10.38 -6.61 -7.97
C GLN A 161 -11.29 -5.88 -6.98
N TRP A 162 -12.02 -4.85 -7.42
CA TRP A 162 -13.02 -4.17 -6.58
C TRP A 162 -14.13 -5.12 -6.13
N VAL A 163 -14.69 -5.90 -7.06
CA VAL A 163 -15.73 -6.90 -6.74
C VAL A 163 -15.21 -7.93 -5.75
N SER A 164 -13.99 -8.43 -5.95
CA SER A 164 -13.36 -9.41 -5.06
C SER A 164 -13.22 -8.86 -3.64
N ILE A 165 -12.72 -7.63 -3.47
CA ILE A 165 -12.60 -7.01 -2.14
C ILE A 165 -13.97 -6.77 -1.51
N ILE A 166 -14.93 -6.18 -2.24
CA ILE A 166 -16.26 -5.85 -1.69
C ILE A 166 -17.02 -7.11 -1.28
N SER A 167 -16.88 -8.21 -2.03
CA SER A 167 -17.58 -9.47 -1.74
C SER A 167 -17.21 -10.09 -0.40
N ASP A 168 -16.06 -9.71 0.15
CA ASP A 168 -15.56 -10.14 1.46
C ASP A 168 -15.97 -9.19 2.61
N THR A 169 -16.81 -8.19 2.34
CA THR A 169 -17.24 -7.18 3.33
C THR A 169 -18.70 -7.37 3.77
N ASN A 170 -19.17 -6.50 4.67
CA ASN A 170 -20.57 -6.41 5.08
C ASN A 170 -21.49 -5.77 4.02
N LEU A 171 -20.96 -5.22 2.93
CA LEU A 171 -21.76 -4.58 1.89
C LEU A 171 -22.43 -5.64 1.00
N SER A 172 -23.75 -5.73 1.07
CA SER A 172 -24.54 -6.63 0.21
C SER A 172 -25.48 -5.86 -0.71
N ARG A 173 -25.70 -6.40 -1.91
CA ARG A 173 -26.64 -5.89 -2.91
C ARG A 173 -27.67 -6.96 -3.25
N SER A 174 -28.95 -6.60 -3.20
CA SER A 174 -30.05 -7.51 -3.59
C SER A 174 -29.97 -7.96 -5.05
N SER A 175 -29.40 -7.13 -5.93
CA SER A 175 -29.17 -7.43 -7.36
C SER A 175 -27.97 -8.33 -7.63
N GLY A 176 -27.09 -8.54 -6.63
CA GLY A 176 -25.81 -9.23 -6.79
C GLY A 176 -24.78 -8.50 -7.67
N ARG A 177 -25.06 -7.28 -8.15
CA ARG A 177 -24.16 -6.49 -8.99
C ARG A 177 -23.77 -5.19 -8.29
N TYR A 178 -22.47 -4.97 -8.17
CA TYR A 178 -21.91 -3.71 -7.68
C TYR A 178 -21.80 -2.68 -8.79
N SER A 179 -21.77 -1.41 -8.40
CA SER A 179 -21.64 -0.24 -9.26
C SER A 179 -20.49 0.65 -8.80
N THR A 180 -20.17 1.69 -9.56
CA THR A 180 -19.17 2.68 -9.14
C THR A 180 -19.50 3.37 -7.82
N ASN A 181 -20.79 3.48 -7.45
CA ASN A 181 -21.21 3.97 -6.13
C ASN A 181 -20.83 3.03 -4.99
N ASP A 182 -20.58 1.75 -5.28
CA ASP A 182 -20.06 0.77 -4.32
C ASP A 182 -18.54 0.79 -4.33
N TYR A 183 -17.92 0.78 -5.53
CA TYR A 183 -16.46 0.75 -5.69
C TYR A 183 -15.78 1.95 -5.03
N VAL A 184 -16.35 3.15 -5.13
CA VAL A 184 -15.76 4.37 -4.54
C VAL A 184 -15.60 4.31 -3.03
N LYS A 185 -16.37 3.45 -2.34
CA LYS A 185 -16.23 3.26 -0.89
C LYS A 185 -14.89 2.62 -0.50
N LEU A 186 -14.23 1.95 -1.44
CA LEU A 186 -12.90 1.39 -1.26
C LEU A 186 -11.81 2.47 -1.20
N LEU A 187 -12.07 3.68 -1.72
CA LEU A 187 -11.07 4.77 -1.78
C LEU A 187 -10.41 5.00 -0.43
N ASP A 188 -11.21 5.31 0.59
CA ASP A 188 -10.71 5.62 1.92
C ASP A 188 -10.34 4.35 2.69
N LYS A 189 -11.12 3.27 2.50
CA LYS A 189 -10.96 2.02 3.27
C LYS A 189 -9.75 1.19 2.83
N CYS A 190 -9.30 1.38 1.60
CA CYS A 190 -8.11 0.75 1.05
C CYS A 190 -6.96 1.75 0.80
N PHE A 191 -7.11 3.00 1.23
CA PHE A 191 -6.09 4.05 1.13
C PHE A 191 -5.60 4.27 -0.33
N LEU A 192 -6.51 4.17 -1.29
CA LEU A 192 -6.15 4.09 -2.72
C LEU A 192 -5.47 5.37 -3.24
N SER A 193 -5.83 6.53 -2.68
CA SER A 193 -5.26 7.84 -3.05
C SER A 193 -3.82 8.05 -2.58
N GLU A 194 -3.33 7.22 -1.65
CA GLU A 194 -1.97 7.31 -1.15
C GLU A 194 -0.94 6.68 -2.10
N TYR A 195 -1.38 5.88 -3.08
CA TYR A 195 -0.44 5.22 -3.99
C TYR A 195 -0.03 6.13 -5.14
N LYS A 196 1.26 6.07 -5.44
CA LYS A 196 1.91 6.83 -6.50
C LYS A 196 2.82 5.94 -7.33
N ILE A 197 2.68 6.02 -8.64
CA ILE A 197 3.47 5.28 -9.61
C ILE A 197 4.24 6.26 -10.51
N GLN A 198 5.52 5.98 -10.71
CA GLN A 198 6.36 6.65 -11.70
C GLN A 198 6.78 5.64 -12.75
N TYR A 199 6.74 6.04 -14.02
CA TYR A 199 7.28 5.24 -15.11
C TYR A 199 8.76 5.59 -15.31
N LEU A 200 9.66 4.65 -15.06
CA LEU A 200 11.10 4.92 -14.92
C LEU A 200 11.84 5.15 -16.24
N ASN A 201 11.33 4.61 -17.35
CA ASN A 201 12.02 4.65 -18.65
C ASN A 201 11.77 5.95 -19.44
N TYR A 202 10.98 6.88 -18.89
CA TYR A 202 10.53 8.06 -19.61
C TYR A 202 10.65 9.31 -18.75
N ASP A 203 11.32 10.34 -19.28
CA ASP A 203 11.53 11.61 -18.58
C ASP A 203 10.36 12.57 -18.79
N GLY A 204 10.13 13.45 -17.81
CA GLY A 204 9.11 14.50 -17.88
C GLY A 204 7.65 14.03 -17.76
N LEU A 205 7.41 12.74 -17.52
CA LEU A 205 6.07 12.24 -17.22
C LEU A 205 5.61 12.68 -15.82
N ARG A 206 4.30 12.88 -15.69
CA ARG A 206 3.68 13.10 -14.38
C ARG A 206 3.76 11.83 -13.53
N ASN A 207 3.62 12.02 -12.22
CA ASN A 207 3.28 10.91 -11.33
C ASN A 207 1.86 10.40 -11.65
N PHE A 208 1.67 9.10 -11.67
CA PHE A 208 0.38 8.45 -11.86
C PHE A 208 -0.19 8.08 -10.49
N LYS A 209 -1.29 8.73 -10.11
CA LYS A 209 -2.08 8.45 -8.91
C LYS A 209 -3.51 8.10 -9.36
N PRO A 210 -3.76 6.86 -9.78
CA PRO A 210 -4.94 6.52 -10.59
C PRO A 210 -6.28 6.68 -9.85
N PHE A 211 -6.25 6.72 -8.52
CA PHE A 211 -7.43 6.94 -7.68
C PHE A 211 -7.47 8.32 -7.02
N ASP A 212 -6.52 9.20 -7.34
CA ASP A 212 -6.53 10.57 -6.84
C ASP A 212 -7.71 11.34 -7.44
N GLY A 213 -8.41 12.11 -6.60
CA GLY A 213 -9.62 12.84 -6.99
C GLY A 213 -10.89 11.99 -7.20
N TRP A 214 -10.86 10.67 -6.97
CA TRP A 214 -12.07 9.84 -7.06
C TRP A 214 -13.14 10.31 -6.07
N ASN A 215 -14.35 10.61 -6.54
CA ASN A 215 -15.37 11.33 -5.79
C ASN A 215 -16.69 10.56 -5.69
N ALA A 216 -17.16 10.32 -4.46
CA ALA A 216 -18.39 9.57 -4.20
C ALA A 216 -19.67 10.22 -4.75
N ASN A 217 -19.70 11.54 -4.98
CA ASN A 217 -20.85 12.23 -5.57
C ASN A 217 -20.95 12.02 -7.09
N ASN A 218 -19.84 11.65 -7.74
CA ASN A 218 -19.82 11.36 -9.17
C ASN A 218 -18.75 10.30 -9.50
N PRO A 219 -18.91 9.06 -9.01
CA PRO A 219 -17.81 8.10 -8.92
C PRO A 219 -17.35 7.56 -10.27
N THR A 220 -18.17 7.67 -11.32
CA THR A 220 -17.75 7.26 -12.67
C THR A 220 -16.93 8.36 -13.34
N ASN A 221 -17.44 9.59 -13.38
CA ASN A 221 -16.81 10.69 -14.13
C ASN A 221 -15.61 11.33 -13.38
N SER A 222 -15.50 11.12 -12.07
CA SER A 222 -14.34 11.56 -11.30
C SER A 222 -13.10 10.68 -11.48
N LEU A 223 -13.22 9.55 -12.19
CA LEU A 223 -12.10 8.73 -12.66
C LEU A 223 -11.99 8.82 -14.19
N PRO A 224 -11.15 9.71 -14.75
CA PRO A 224 -11.11 9.96 -16.19
C PRO A 224 -10.87 8.70 -17.04
N TRP A 225 -9.93 7.85 -16.62
CA TRP A 225 -9.60 6.60 -17.32
C TRP A 225 -10.76 5.59 -17.28
N TYR A 226 -11.50 5.53 -16.19
CA TYR A 226 -12.66 4.64 -16.05
C TYR A 226 -13.88 5.18 -16.81
N GLU A 227 -14.10 6.49 -16.81
CA GLU A 227 -15.11 7.14 -17.65
C GLU A 227 -14.80 6.90 -19.14
N ALA A 228 -13.54 7.03 -19.55
CA ALA A 228 -13.09 6.73 -20.91
C ALA A 228 -13.37 5.28 -21.31
N TYR A 229 -13.08 4.32 -20.42
CA TYR A 229 -13.46 2.92 -20.60
C TYR A 229 -14.97 2.75 -20.81
N ASN A 230 -15.80 3.32 -19.93
CA ASN A 230 -17.25 3.20 -20.06
C ASN A 230 -17.78 3.80 -21.37
N LYS A 231 -17.30 4.98 -21.77
CA LYS A 231 -17.68 5.59 -23.06
C LYS A 231 -17.27 4.72 -24.24
N THR A 232 -16.01 4.25 -24.27
CA THR A 232 -15.47 3.45 -25.39
C THR A 232 -16.08 2.04 -25.49
N LYS A 233 -16.59 1.51 -24.38
CA LYS A 233 -17.35 0.25 -24.32
C LYS A 233 -18.73 0.37 -24.95
N HIS A 234 -19.43 1.47 -24.72
CA HIS A 234 -20.81 1.68 -25.18
C HIS A 234 -20.91 2.36 -26.56
N ASP A 235 -19.95 3.22 -26.93
CA ASP A 235 -19.91 3.92 -28.23
C ASP A 235 -18.54 3.75 -28.90
N ARG A 236 -18.40 2.68 -29.70
CA ARG A 236 -17.14 2.35 -30.36
C ARG A 236 -16.65 3.43 -31.32
N SER A 237 -17.55 4.09 -32.05
CA SER A 237 -17.17 5.00 -33.13
C SER A 237 -17.05 6.45 -32.66
N GLY A 238 -17.99 6.93 -31.84
CA GLY A 238 -17.98 8.30 -31.35
C GLY A 238 -16.99 8.52 -30.20
N ALA A 239 -16.74 7.50 -29.36
CA ALA A 239 -15.88 7.63 -28.19
C ALA A 239 -14.46 7.06 -28.38
N PHE A 240 -14.08 6.62 -29.58
CA PHE A 240 -12.77 5.98 -29.82
C PHE A 240 -11.58 6.84 -29.36
N HIS A 241 -11.68 8.16 -29.55
CA HIS A 241 -10.64 9.13 -29.18
C HIS A 241 -10.34 9.19 -27.67
N PHE A 242 -11.22 8.69 -26.80
CA PHE A 242 -10.95 8.57 -25.36
C PHE A 242 -10.00 7.41 -25.01
N SER A 243 -9.73 6.49 -25.94
CA SER A 243 -8.79 5.39 -25.73
C SER A 243 -7.33 5.86 -25.87
N THR A 244 -6.94 6.88 -25.11
CA THR A 244 -5.61 7.48 -25.14
C THR A 244 -4.59 6.64 -24.38
N LEU A 245 -3.31 6.80 -24.71
CA LEU A 245 -2.22 6.17 -23.97
C LEU A 245 -2.23 6.57 -22.49
N GLU A 246 -2.56 7.82 -22.18
CA GLU A 246 -2.67 8.28 -20.79
C GLU A 246 -3.71 7.49 -19.99
N ASN A 247 -4.93 7.33 -20.53
CA ASN A 247 -5.98 6.57 -19.86
C ASN A 247 -5.59 5.09 -19.69
N VAL A 248 -4.88 4.53 -20.65
CA VAL A 248 -4.33 3.16 -20.56
C VAL A 248 -3.31 3.06 -19.44
N MET A 249 -2.38 4.02 -19.34
CA MET A 249 -1.35 4.05 -18.30
C MET A 249 -1.97 4.22 -16.91
N ASP A 250 -2.94 5.12 -16.73
CA ASP A 250 -3.68 5.22 -15.45
C ASP A 250 -4.43 3.92 -15.11
N ALA A 251 -5.05 3.25 -16.09
CA ALA A 251 -5.76 1.98 -15.85
C ALA A 251 -4.80 0.83 -15.47
N VAL A 252 -3.64 0.72 -16.11
CA VAL A 252 -2.61 -0.27 -15.74
C VAL A 252 -2.00 0.07 -14.37
N ALA A 253 -1.74 1.35 -14.10
CA ALA A 253 -1.33 1.82 -12.79
C ALA A 253 -2.36 1.45 -11.71
N ALA A 254 -3.65 1.58 -12.00
CA ALA A 254 -4.72 1.15 -11.09
C ALA A 254 -4.65 -0.35 -10.77
N CYS A 255 -4.38 -1.21 -11.75
CA CYS A 255 -4.16 -2.65 -11.51
C CYS A 255 -2.97 -2.90 -10.58
N VAL A 256 -1.86 -2.18 -10.76
CA VAL A 256 -0.68 -2.28 -9.89
C VAL A 256 -1.03 -1.86 -8.45
N VAL A 257 -1.74 -0.75 -8.28
CA VAL A 257 -2.18 -0.28 -6.95
C VAL A 257 -3.10 -1.32 -6.28
N MET A 258 -4.09 -1.84 -7.00
CA MET A 258 -5.00 -2.88 -6.46
C MET A 258 -4.23 -4.14 -6.05
N TYR A 259 -3.20 -4.53 -6.80
CA TYR A 259 -2.30 -5.62 -6.40
C TYR A 259 -1.60 -5.31 -5.06
N CYS A 260 -0.97 -4.13 -4.95
CA CYS A 260 -0.27 -3.73 -3.73
C CYS A 260 -1.19 -3.70 -2.51
N VAL A 261 -2.42 -3.19 -2.67
CA VAL A 261 -3.44 -3.18 -1.61
C VAL A 261 -3.76 -4.60 -1.16
N LYS A 262 -4.04 -5.50 -2.09
CA LYS A 262 -4.59 -6.81 -1.73
C LYS A 262 -3.53 -7.81 -1.27
N TYR A 263 -2.34 -7.73 -1.86
CA TYR A 263 -1.29 -8.74 -1.71
C TYR A 263 0.00 -8.23 -1.07
N GLY A 264 0.10 -6.92 -0.85
CA GLY A 264 1.33 -6.25 -0.46
C GLY A 264 2.28 -6.01 -1.64
N PRO A 265 3.16 -5.01 -1.54
CA PRO A 265 4.05 -4.63 -2.63
C PRO A 265 5.28 -5.54 -2.75
N PHE A 266 5.73 -6.20 -1.67
CA PHE A 266 7.03 -6.85 -1.64
C PHE A 266 7.09 -8.13 -2.48
N SER A 267 5.99 -8.88 -2.62
CA SER A 267 5.99 -10.01 -3.57
C SER A 267 6.00 -9.55 -5.03
N LEU A 268 5.59 -8.30 -5.30
CA LEU A 268 5.67 -7.70 -6.63
C LEU A 268 7.07 -7.15 -6.92
N LEU A 269 7.81 -6.68 -5.90
CA LEU A 269 9.05 -5.93 -6.08
C LEU A 269 10.32 -6.71 -5.73
N GLU A 270 10.24 -7.63 -4.77
CA GLU A 270 11.41 -8.32 -4.21
C GLU A 270 11.45 -9.81 -4.57
N ALA A 271 10.39 -10.33 -5.20
CA ALA A 271 10.37 -11.72 -5.65
C ALA A 271 11.29 -11.93 -6.87
N ASN A 272 11.85 -13.14 -6.99
CA ASN A 272 12.65 -13.54 -8.15
C ASN A 272 11.75 -14.10 -9.27
N THR A 273 10.86 -13.27 -9.81
CA THR A 273 9.91 -13.65 -10.89
C THR A 273 10.04 -12.74 -12.11
N SER A 274 9.53 -13.19 -13.26
CA SER A 274 9.45 -12.36 -14.46
C SER A 274 8.57 -11.13 -14.25
N LEU A 275 7.47 -11.27 -13.50
CA LEU A 275 6.61 -10.15 -13.13
C LEU A 275 7.36 -9.11 -12.29
N SER A 276 8.11 -9.53 -11.28
CA SER A 276 8.91 -8.59 -10.47
C SER A 276 9.97 -7.87 -11.30
N THR A 277 10.59 -8.59 -12.24
CA THR A 277 11.57 -8.00 -13.16
C THR A 277 10.95 -6.92 -14.04
N ILE A 278 9.84 -7.21 -14.74
CA ILE A 278 9.19 -6.25 -15.64
C ILE A 278 8.58 -5.07 -14.86
N VAL A 279 8.11 -5.30 -13.62
CA VAL A 279 7.63 -4.23 -12.75
C VAL A 279 8.77 -3.29 -12.36
N ASN A 280 9.88 -3.81 -11.87
CA ASN A 280 11.02 -2.98 -11.44
C ASN A 280 11.70 -2.25 -12.60
N GLN A 281 11.60 -2.77 -13.82
CA GLN A 281 12.08 -2.09 -15.03
C GLN A 281 11.18 -0.92 -15.43
N ASN A 282 9.87 -1.04 -15.23
CA ASN A 282 8.91 -0.04 -15.71
C ASN A 282 8.50 0.97 -14.64
N PHE A 283 8.43 0.57 -13.37
CA PHE A 283 7.75 1.32 -12.33
C PHE A 283 8.63 1.57 -11.11
N LEU A 284 8.51 2.78 -10.55
CA LEU A 284 8.75 3.03 -9.14
C LEU A 284 7.39 3.24 -8.46
N ILE A 285 7.10 2.37 -7.49
CA ILE A 285 5.84 2.40 -6.72
C ILE A 285 6.15 2.88 -5.31
N SER A 286 5.36 3.82 -4.82
CA SER A 286 5.53 4.40 -3.49
C SER A 286 4.20 4.85 -2.89
N LEU A 287 4.21 5.09 -1.59
CA LEU A 287 3.20 5.86 -0.90
C LEU A 287 3.55 7.35 -0.96
N ASP A 288 2.53 8.19 -1.04
CA ASP A 288 2.62 9.64 -1.16
C ASP A 288 1.61 10.27 -0.21
N ASN A 289 2.10 11.07 0.75
CA ASN A 289 1.27 11.68 1.80
C ASN A 289 0.40 10.66 2.58
N SER A 290 0.90 9.44 2.74
CA SER A 290 0.18 8.40 3.48
C SER A 290 0.05 8.74 4.97
N ASN A 291 -1.09 8.41 5.57
CA ASN A 291 -1.33 8.61 7.00
C ASN A 291 -0.53 7.60 7.86
N PRO A 292 0.47 8.02 8.66
CA PRO A 292 1.23 7.12 9.51
C PRO A 292 0.39 6.47 10.62
N ALA A 293 -0.71 7.10 11.05
CA ALA A 293 -1.60 6.56 12.08
C ALA A 293 -2.30 5.27 11.63
N SER A 294 -2.44 5.05 10.32
CA SER A 294 -3.15 3.89 9.76
C SER A 294 -2.27 2.68 9.50
N TYR A 295 -1.00 2.70 9.91
CA TYR A 295 -0.09 1.57 9.70
C TYR A 295 -0.34 0.46 10.72
N TYR A 296 -0.01 -0.78 10.36
CA TYR A 296 -0.13 -1.90 11.29
C TYR A 296 1.11 -1.99 12.14
N ILE A 297 0.93 -2.08 13.47
CA ILE A 297 2.05 -2.16 14.41
C ILE A 297 2.04 -3.56 15.06
N PRO A 298 3.12 -4.34 14.95
CA PRO A 298 3.15 -5.68 15.52
C PRO A 298 3.12 -5.61 17.04
N GLU A 299 2.30 -6.46 17.67
CA GLU A 299 2.40 -6.70 19.10
C GLU A 299 3.57 -7.68 19.36
N ILE A 300 4.31 -7.44 20.43
CA ILE A 300 5.40 -8.32 20.87
C ILE A 300 5.10 -8.91 22.24
N GLU A 301 5.50 -10.15 22.43
CA GLU A 301 5.50 -10.85 23.71
C GLU A 301 6.94 -11.01 24.21
N LEU A 302 7.23 -10.35 25.33
CA LEU A 302 8.57 -10.37 25.93
C LEU A 302 8.70 -11.51 26.94
N PRO A 303 9.85 -12.23 26.97
CA PRO A 303 10.14 -13.20 28.02
C PRO A 303 10.10 -12.58 29.42
N THR A 304 9.78 -13.38 30.44
CA THR A 304 9.67 -12.93 31.84
C THR A 304 10.97 -12.32 32.39
N ASN A 305 12.13 -12.79 31.92
CA ASN A 305 13.45 -12.34 32.34
C ASN A 305 14.05 -11.27 31.39
N THR A 306 13.21 -10.54 30.66
CA THR A 306 13.67 -9.45 29.80
C THR A 306 14.34 -8.38 30.65
N ARG A 307 15.52 -7.94 30.21
CA ARG A 307 16.33 -6.92 30.90
C ARG A 307 15.59 -5.58 30.99
N SER A 308 15.84 -4.85 32.07
CA SER A 308 15.11 -3.62 32.38
C SER A 308 15.63 -2.36 31.68
N ASP A 309 16.90 -2.33 31.31
CA ASP A 309 17.54 -1.15 30.75
C ASP A 309 17.19 -0.93 29.28
N LEU A 310 17.46 0.27 28.76
CA LEU A 310 17.19 0.64 27.36
C LEU A 310 18.11 -0.11 26.39
N PHE A 311 17.53 -0.91 25.49
CA PHE A 311 18.31 -1.59 24.46
C PHE A 311 17.53 -1.78 23.15
N LEU A 312 18.29 -1.96 22.07
CA LEU A 312 17.79 -2.29 20.74
C LEU A 312 18.01 -3.78 20.44
N TYR A 313 17.03 -4.41 19.82
CA TYR A 313 17.11 -5.78 19.35
C TYR A 313 16.16 -6.04 18.16
N ASP A 314 16.28 -7.21 17.56
CA ASP A 314 15.41 -7.66 16.48
C ASP A 314 14.31 -8.56 17.06
N CYS A 315 13.10 -8.01 17.19
CA CYS A 315 11.96 -8.74 17.76
C CYS A 315 11.48 -9.87 16.85
N TYR A 316 11.65 -9.72 15.53
CA TYR A 316 11.25 -10.71 14.55
C TYR A 316 12.18 -11.91 14.57
N ARG A 317 13.50 -11.67 14.57
CA ARG A 317 14.52 -12.73 14.68
C ARG A 317 14.46 -13.45 16.02
N ALA A 318 14.07 -12.76 17.08
CA ALA A 318 13.84 -13.36 18.40
C ALA A 318 12.51 -14.14 18.48
N SER A 319 11.67 -14.10 17.44
CA SER A 319 10.32 -14.70 17.44
C SER A 319 9.42 -14.18 18.57
N HIS A 320 9.57 -12.90 18.92
CA HIS A 320 8.76 -12.25 19.96
C HIS A 320 7.49 -11.61 19.38
N ASN A 321 7.36 -11.48 18.06
CA ASN A 321 6.14 -10.95 17.45
C ASN A 321 4.99 -11.94 17.67
N LYS A 322 3.86 -11.45 18.20
CA LYS A 322 2.63 -12.22 18.24
C LYS A 322 2.04 -12.36 16.83
N LYS A 323 1.18 -13.36 16.66
CA LYS A 323 0.37 -13.49 15.45
C LYS A 323 -0.59 -12.31 15.35
N TRP A 324 -0.75 -11.80 14.13
CA TRP A 324 -1.73 -10.76 13.83
C TRP A 324 -3.16 -11.24 14.12
N ILE A 325 -3.98 -10.32 14.65
CA ILE A 325 -5.42 -10.47 14.74
C ILE A 325 -6.02 -9.83 13.49
N THR A 326 -6.76 -10.60 12.71
CA THR A 326 -7.32 -10.13 11.44
C THR A 326 -8.78 -9.72 11.64
N ASP A 327 -9.05 -8.42 11.48
CA ASP A 327 -10.38 -7.85 11.49
C ASP A 327 -10.98 -7.83 10.07
N SER A 328 -12.30 -7.96 9.98
CA SER A 328 -13.00 -7.86 8.69
C SER A 328 -12.97 -6.42 8.16
N LEU A 329 -12.86 -6.27 6.83
CA LEU A 329 -13.07 -4.99 6.17
C LEU A 329 -14.56 -4.60 6.20
N VAL A 330 -14.86 -3.37 6.62
CA VAL A 330 -16.23 -2.85 6.75
C VAL A 330 -16.46 -1.66 5.81
N LEU A 331 -17.53 -1.74 4.99
CA LEU A 331 -17.97 -0.78 3.96
C LEU A 331 -19.39 -0.24 4.16
#